data_AF-A6F749-F1
#
_entry.id   AF-A6F749-F1
#
_cell.length_a   1.000
_cell.length_b   1.000
_cell.length_c   1.000
_cell.angle_alpha   90.00
_cell.angle_beta   90.00
_cell.angle_gamma   90.00
#
_symmetry.space_group_name_H-M   'P 1'
#
loop_
_entity.id
_entity.type
_entity.pdbx_description
1 polymer ?
#
loop_
_entity_poly.entity_id
_entity_poly.type
_entity_poly.pdbx_seq_one_letter_code
_entity_poly.pdbx_strand_id
1 'polypeptide(L)'
;MNIEYLISYADNNGNGTTENDIQQLQNNTGIEFILNGSNNYKYQTAEIFLDNGLDINSINHSSDRNINALHSAVLLKNTDNVLFLLKHGIDINAKTKNGLTALDWAIKTYEVNPTKELSEIIQILETASNS
;
A
#
# COMPACT_ATOMS: atom_id res chain seq x y z
N MET A 1 -6.19 -1.66 -21.83
CA MET A 1 -6.25 -0.23 -21.45
C MET A 1 -5.06 -0.02 -20.53
N ASN A 2 -4.10 0.83 -20.93
CA ASN A 2 -2.80 0.92 -20.26
C ASN A 2 -2.97 1.75 -18.97
N ILE A 3 -2.56 1.18 -17.85
CA ILE A 3 -2.61 1.82 -16.54
C ILE A 3 -1.71 3.09 -16.51
N GLU A 4 -0.66 3.15 -17.34
CA GLU A 4 0.11 4.38 -17.55
C GLU A 4 -0.73 5.52 -18.13
N TYR A 5 -1.82 5.21 -18.84
CA TYR A 5 -2.75 6.18 -19.40
C TYR A 5 -3.63 6.85 -18.33
N LEU A 6 -3.88 6.15 -17.21
CA LEU A 6 -4.71 6.67 -16.11
C LEU A 6 -3.96 7.70 -15.27
N ILE A 7 -2.63 7.61 -15.21
CA ILE A 7 -1.78 8.52 -14.43
C ILE A 7 -1.48 9.82 -15.20
N SER A 8 -1.40 9.80 -16.54
CA SER A 8 -1.04 10.99 -17.33
C SER A 8 -2.18 12.02 -17.50
N TYR A 9 -3.43 11.63 -17.28
CA TYR A 9 -4.60 12.50 -17.46
C TYR A 9 -5.08 13.22 -16.19
N ALA A 10 -4.54 12.88 -15.03
CA ALA A 10 -4.87 13.56 -13.78
C ALA A 10 -4.44 15.05 -13.77
N ASP A 11 -3.61 15.50 -14.72
CA ASP A 11 -2.95 16.81 -14.64
C ASP A 11 -3.46 17.92 -15.58
N ASN A 12 -4.43 17.74 -16.49
CA ASN A 12 -4.78 18.87 -17.39
C ASN A 12 -6.24 19.08 -17.84
N ASN A 13 -7.19 18.18 -17.57
CA ASN A 13 -8.55 18.31 -18.15
C ASN A 13 -9.72 18.27 -17.14
N GLY A 14 -9.47 18.30 -15.82
CA GLY A 14 -10.53 18.42 -14.81
C GLY A 14 -11.52 17.25 -14.71
N ASN A 15 -11.27 16.14 -15.41
CA ASN A 15 -11.99 14.89 -15.18
C ASN A 15 -11.26 14.13 -14.09
N GLY A 16 -11.65 14.38 -12.85
CA GLY A 16 -11.21 13.62 -11.69
C GLY A 16 -11.40 12.12 -11.90
N THR A 17 -10.58 11.34 -11.22
CA THR A 17 -10.70 9.90 -10.99
C THR A 17 -12.14 9.42 -11.14
N THR A 18 -12.41 8.59 -12.15
CA THR A 18 -13.77 8.11 -12.39
C THR A 18 -14.11 7.01 -11.39
N GLU A 19 -15.39 6.85 -11.05
CA GLU A 19 -15.88 5.74 -10.21
C GLU A 19 -15.41 4.37 -10.76
N ASN A 20 -15.30 4.26 -12.08
CA ASN A 20 -14.80 3.06 -12.77
C ASN A 20 -13.31 2.79 -12.47
N ASP A 21 -12.48 3.83 -12.35
CA ASP A 21 -11.05 3.68 -12.03
C ASP A 21 -10.87 3.17 -10.59
N ILE A 22 -11.70 3.67 -9.68
CA ILE A 22 -11.71 3.27 -8.27
C ILE A 22 -12.11 1.79 -8.16
N GLN A 23 -13.21 1.39 -8.81
CA GLN A 23 -13.66 -0.01 -8.80
C GLN A 23 -12.63 -0.95 -9.42
N GLN A 24 -11.97 -0.54 -10.51
CA GLN A 24 -10.92 -1.36 -11.13
C GLN A 24 -9.72 -1.57 -10.21
N LEU A 25 -9.25 -0.52 -9.53
CA LEU A 25 -8.17 -0.67 -8.55
C LEU A 25 -8.63 -1.53 -7.38
N GLN A 26 -9.79 -1.22 -6.80
CA GLN A 26 -10.36 -1.93 -5.65
C GLN A 26 -10.46 -3.45 -5.88
N ASN A 27 -10.87 -3.87 -7.08
CA ASN A 27 -11.08 -5.28 -7.41
C ASN A 27 -9.81 -6.03 -7.85
N ASN A 28 -8.67 -5.35 -8.01
CA ASN A 28 -7.43 -5.96 -8.51
C ASN A 28 -6.27 -5.82 -7.54
N THR A 29 -5.70 -4.62 -7.42
CA THR A 29 -4.44 -4.36 -6.72
C THR A 29 -4.59 -3.36 -5.57
N GLY A 30 -5.67 -2.60 -5.56
CA GLY A 30 -5.93 -1.58 -4.56
C GLY A 30 -4.92 -0.43 -4.63
N ILE A 31 -4.72 0.23 -3.49
CA ILE A 31 -3.84 1.39 -3.38
C ILE A 31 -2.35 1.06 -3.61
N GLU A 32 -1.95 -0.21 -3.46
CA GLU A 32 -0.55 -0.59 -3.65
C GLU A 32 -0.05 -0.30 -5.05
N PHE A 33 -0.94 -0.38 -6.06
CA PHE A 33 -0.58 -0.13 -7.45
C PHE A 33 -0.02 1.27 -7.62
N ILE A 34 -0.65 2.24 -6.96
CA ILE A 34 -0.22 3.64 -6.96
C ILE A 34 1.08 3.77 -6.16
N LEU A 35 1.13 3.22 -4.93
CA LEU A 35 2.25 3.39 -4.01
C LEU A 35 3.54 2.69 -4.45
N ASN A 36 3.44 1.62 -5.24
CA ASN A 36 4.58 0.89 -5.80
C ASN A 36 4.99 1.40 -7.19
N GLY A 37 4.22 2.33 -7.77
CA GLY A 37 4.58 2.98 -9.03
C GLY A 37 5.78 3.91 -8.89
N SER A 38 6.51 4.11 -10.00
CA SER A 38 7.69 4.98 -10.08
C SER A 38 7.36 6.47 -10.26
N ASN A 39 6.10 6.87 -10.09
CA ASN A 39 5.68 8.26 -10.24
C ASN A 39 6.10 9.08 -9.01
N ASN A 40 6.75 10.22 -9.24
CA ASN A 40 7.11 11.19 -8.18
C ASN A 40 5.89 11.75 -7.43
N TYR A 41 4.70 11.70 -8.04
CA TYR A 41 3.45 12.19 -7.45
C TYR A 41 2.59 11.09 -6.82
N LYS A 42 3.14 9.89 -6.62
CA LYS A 42 2.37 8.72 -6.17
C LYS A 42 1.59 8.95 -4.87
N TYR A 43 2.10 9.74 -3.92
CA TYR A 43 1.38 10.02 -2.68
C TYR A 43 0.22 10.97 -2.88
N GLN A 44 0.40 12.02 -3.70
CA GLN A 44 -0.69 12.93 -4.08
C GLN A 44 -1.76 12.18 -4.89
N THR A 45 -1.34 11.31 -5.81
CA THR A 45 -2.27 10.42 -6.53
C THR A 45 -3.00 9.51 -5.55
N ALA A 46 -2.31 8.88 -4.60
CA ALA A 46 -2.93 8.02 -3.59
C ALA A 46 -3.96 8.79 -2.74
N GLU A 47 -3.64 10.00 -2.30
CA GLU A 47 -4.57 10.89 -1.57
C GLU A 47 -5.83 11.19 -2.41
N ILE A 48 -5.69 11.54 -3.69
CA ILE A 48 -6.83 11.77 -4.58
C ILE A 48 -7.74 10.52 -4.66
N PHE A 49 -7.16 9.33 -4.82
CA PHE A 49 -7.96 8.10 -4.91
C PHE A 49 -8.64 7.76 -3.58
N LEU A 50 -7.96 7.95 -2.45
CA LEU A 50 -8.55 7.78 -1.11
C LEU A 50 -9.70 8.75 -0.86
N ASP A 51 -9.53 10.03 -1.21
CA ASP A 51 -10.56 11.07 -1.09
C ASP A 51 -11.80 10.78 -1.95
N ASN A 52 -11.62 10.07 -3.07
CA ASN A 52 -12.71 9.63 -3.92
C ASN A 52 -13.31 8.27 -3.52
N GLY A 53 -12.83 7.65 -2.43
CA GLY A 53 -13.44 6.45 -1.83
C GLY A 53 -12.76 5.12 -2.18
N LEU A 54 -11.53 5.13 -2.70
CA LEU A 54 -10.71 3.91 -2.72
C LEU A 54 -10.47 3.45 -1.28
N ASP A 55 -10.73 2.18 -0.98
CA ASP A 55 -10.52 1.65 0.36
C ASP A 55 -9.04 1.38 0.61
N ILE A 56 -8.49 2.01 1.65
CA ILE A 56 -7.11 1.82 2.11
C ILE A 56 -6.81 0.35 2.47
N ASN A 57 -7.84 -0.42 2.86
CA ASN A 57 -7.76 -1.83 3.25
C ASN A 57 -7.96 -2.79 2.08
N SER A 58 -8.06 -2.27 0.85
CA SER A 58 -8.08 -3.10 -0.35
C SER A 58 -6.87 -4.06 -0.37
N ILE A 59 -7.15 -5.31 -0.68
CA ILE A 59 -6.15 -6.36 -0.81
C ILE A 59 -5.74 -6.49 -2.27
N ASN A 60 -4.50 -6.93 -2.49
CA ASN A 60 -4.09 -7.38 -3.80
C ASN A 60 -4.76 -8.74 -4.09
N HIS A 61 -5.82 -8.71 -4.90
CA HIS A 61 -6.55 -9.88 -5.39
C HIS A 61 -5.77 -10.68 -6.45
N SER A 62 -4.76 -10.07 -7.07
CA SER A 62 -3.84 -10.77 -7.99
C SER A 62 -2.77 -11.57 -7.26
N SER A 63 -2.63 -11.40 -5.94
CA SER A 63 -1.69 -12.13 -5.10
C SER A 63 -2.37 -13.32 -4.42
N ASP A 64 -1.80 -14.50 -4.62
CA ASP A 64 -2.22 -15.71 -3.89
C ASP A 64 -1.97 -15.64 -2.38
N ARG A 65 -1.42 -14.55 -1.83
CA ARG A 65 -1.04 -14.44 -0.42
C ARG A 65 -2.03 -13.66 0.44
N ASN A 66 -3.09 -13.09 -0.14
CA ASN A 66 -4.04 -12.22 0.57
C ASN A 66 -3.31 -11.11 1.33
N ILE A 67 -2.54 -10.30 0.61
CA ILE A 67 -1.75 -9.21 1.19
C ILE A 67 -2.46 -7.87 0.98
N ASN A 68 -2.45 -7.03 2.01
CA ASN A 68 -2.78 -5.61 1.86
C ASN A 68 -1.53 -4.79 1.50
N ALA A 69 -1.70 -3.50 1.26
CA ALA A 69 -0.61 -2.59 0.90
C ALA A 69 0.50 -2.51 1.96
N LEU A 70 0.20 -2.73 3.25
CA LEU A 70 1.20 -2.66 4.32
C LEU A 70 2.19 -3.83 4.24
N HIS A 71 1.72 -5.05 3.97
CA HIS A 71 2.62 -6.18 3.70
C HIS A 71 3.50 -5.95 2.47
N SER A 72 2.94 -5.34 1.43
CA SER A 72 3.66 -4.97 0.20
C SER A 72 4.80 -3.98 0.51
N ALA A 73 4.52 -2.95 1.31
CA ALA A 73 5.52 -1.98 1.75
C ALA A 73 6.66 -2.61 2.58
N VAL A 74 6.35 -3.57 3.46
CA VAL A 74 7.35 -4.36 4.21
C VAL A 74 8.22 -5.19 3.26
N LEU A 75 7.61 -5.91 2.32
CA LEU A 75 8.32 -6.74 1.34
C LEU A 75 9.32 -5.92 0.51
N LEU A 76 8.91 -4.70 0.13
CA LEU A 76 9.73 -3.76 -0.64
C LEU A 76 10.67 -2.92 0.24
N LYS A 77 10.64 -3.10 1.57
CA LYS A 77 11.42 -2.33 2.54
C LYS A 77 11.25 -0.82 2.40
N ASN A 78 10.03 -0.39 2.02
CA ASN A 78 9.73 1.00 1.74
C ASN A 78 9.11 1.67 2.97
N THR A 79 9.95 2.27 3.80
CA THR A 79 9.56 2.95 5.04
C THR A 79 8.56 4.08 4.78
N ASP A 80 8.72 4.83 3.68
CA ASP A 80 7.81 5.94 3.36
C ASP A 80 6.40 5.45 3.03
N ASN A 81 6.28 4.34 2.28
CA ASN A 81 4.99 3.69 2.04
C ASN A 81 4.37 3.17 3.36
N VAL A 82 5.17 2.60 4.27
CA VAL A 82 4.69 2.17 5.60
C VAL A 82 4.08 3.36 6.36
N LEU A 83 4.80 4.48 6.45
CA LEU A 83 4.33 5.68 7.15
C LEU A 83 3.08 6.28 6.50
N PHE A 84 3.05 6.35 5.16
CA PHE A 84 1.87 6.84 4.44
C PHE A 84 0.63 6.00 4.75
N LEU A 85 0.74 4.67 4.71
CA LEU A 85 -0.38 3.77 4.94
C LEU A 85 -0.89 3.85 6.39
N LEU A 86 0.01 3.91 7.38
CA LEU A 86 -0.35 4.08 8.78
C LEU A 86 -1.06 5.41 9.04
N LYS A 87 -0.58 6.50 8.42
CA LYS A 87 -1.22 7.82 8.51
C LYS A 87 -2.67 7.80 8.00
N HIS A 88 -2.97 6.96 7.02
CA HIS A 88 -4.31 6.84 6.41
C HIS A 88 -5.16 5.71 7.00
N GLY A 89 -4.77 5.15 8.15
CA GLY A 89 -5.62 4.23 8.91
C GLY A 89 -5.77 2.85 8.29
N ILE A 90 -4.72 2.35 7.61
CA ILE A 90 -4.69 0.95 7.19
C ILE A 90 -4.82 0.01 8.39
N ASP A 91 -5.52 -1.11 8.21
CA ASP A 91 -5.58 -2.19 9.19
C ASP A 91 -4.20 -2.86 9.32
N ILE A 92 -3.50 -2.49 10.38
CA ILE A 92 -2.18 -3.02 10.75
C ILE A 92 -2.25 -4.51 11.13
N ASN A 93 -3.42 -4.98 11.56
CA ASN A 93 -3.65 -6.35 12.05
C ASN A 93 -4.14 -7.29 10.96
N ALA A 94 -4.31 -6.81 9.73
CA ALA A 94 -4.68 -7.63 8.58
C ALA A 94 -3.71 -8.81 8.45
N LYS A 95 -4.25 -10.00 8.17
CA LYS A 95 -3.45 -11.22 8.08
C LYS A 95 -3.41 -11.77 6.67
N THR A 96 -2.22 -12.18 6.26
CA THR A 96 -1.99 -12.99 5.07
C THR A 96 -2.69 -14.35 5.14
N LYS A 97 -2.72 -15.11 4.04
CA LYS A 97 -3.20 -16.51 4.04
C LYS A 97 -2.45 -17.42 5.03
N ASN A 98 -1.22 -17.07 5.40
CA ASN A 98 -0.43 -17.81 6.38
C ASN A 98 -0.64 -17.32 7.83
N GLY A 99 -1.56 -16.38 8.05
CA GLY A 99 -1.86 -15.84 9.38
C GLY A 99 -0.88 -14.79 9.90
N LEU A 100 0.06 -14.34 9.07
CA LEU A 100 1.05 -13.31 9.44
C LEU A 100 0.48 -11.90 9.26
N THR A 101 0.71 -11.02 10.22
CA THR A 101 0.58 -9.57 10.08
C THR A 101 1.79 -8.96 9.34
N ALA A 102 1.74 -7.66 9.05
CA ALA A 102 2.87 -6.94 8.48
C ALA A 102 4.10 -6.95 9.42
N LEU A 103 3.89 -6.83 10.73
CA LEU A 103 4.95 -6.91 11.73
C LEU A 103 5.58 -8.30 11.78
N ASP A 104 4.75 -9.36 11.82
CA ASP A 104 5.24 -10.75 11.82
C ASP A 104 6.11 -11.02 10.58
N TRP A 105 5.69 -10.51 9.42
CA TRP A 105 6.46 -10.65 8.19
C TRP A 105 7.77 -9.87 8.25
N ALA A 106 7.76 -8.63 8.77
CA ALA A 106 8.97 -7.82 8.93
C ALA A 106 10.02 -8.53 9.81
N ILE A 107 9.60 -9.04 10.98
CA ILE A 107 10.46 -9.80 11.91
C ILE A 107 11.05 -11.04 11.23
N LYS A 108 10.20 -11.88 10.63
CA LYS A 108 10.64 -13.09 9.93
C LYS A 108 11.63 -12.81 8.79
N THR A 109 11.41 -11.71 8.06
CA THR A 109 12.31 -11.31 6.97
C THR A 109 13.65 -10.80 7.52
N TYR A 110 13.61 -10.04 8.61
CA TYR A 110 14.79 -9.52 9.29
C TYR A 110 15.66 -10.66 9.83
N GLU A 111 15.07 -11.69 10.44
CA GLU A 111 15.82 -12.86 10.92
C GLU A 111 16.64 -13.56 9.83
N VAL A 112 16.14 -13.57 8.59
CA VAL A 112 16.82 -14.19 7.44
C VAL A 112 17.82 -13.23 6.78
N ASN A 113 17.47 -11.93 6.68
CA ASN A 113 18.30 -10.93 6.02
C ASN A 113 18.14 -9.54 6.68
N PRO A 114 18.88 -9.29 7.77
CA PRO A 114 18.82 -8.03 8.51
C PRO A 114 19.21 -6.84 7.64
N THR A 115 18.38 -5.81 7.59
CA THR A 115 18.75 -4.51 7.00
C THR A 115 18.26 -3.35 7.86
N LYS A 116 18.86 -2.16 7.67
CA LYS A 116 18.50 -0.95 8.41
C LYS A 116 17.03 -0.61 8.25
N GLU A 117 16.51 -0.70 7.03
CA GLU A 117 15.13 -0.40 6.68
C GLU A 117 14.16 -1.35 7.40
N LEU A 118 14.47 -2.64 7.45
CA LEU A 118 13.63 -3.60 8.18
C LEU A 118 13.65 -3.33 9.69
N SER A 119 14.80 -2.98 10.26
CA SER A 119 14.88 -2.61 11.68
C SER A 119 14.02 -1.37 11.99
N GLU A 120 14.04 -0.36 11.10
CA GLU A 120 13.21 0.84 11.23
C GLU A 120 11.72 0.51 11.11
N ILE A 121 11.34 -0.29 10.10
CA ILE A 121 9.96 -0.72 9.88
C ILE A 121 9.42 -1.52 11.07
N ILE A 122 10.22 -2.43 11.65
CA ILE A 122 9.84 -3.18 12.86
C ILE A 122 9.53 -2.21 14.00
N GLN A 123 10.43 -1.26 14.28
CA GLN A 123 10.23 -0.26 15.34
C GLN A 123 8.96 0.58 15.13
N ILE A 124 8.69 1.00 13.87
CA ILE A 124 7.49 1.77 13.51
C ILE A 124 6.23 0.95 13.76
N LEU A 125 6.19 -0.30 13.28
CA LEU A 125 5.02 -1.17 13.41
C LEU A 125 4.76 -1.61 14.85
N GLU A 126 5.81 -1.88 15.63
CA GLU A 126 5.69 -2.14 17.06
C GLU A 126 5.09 -0.95 17.80
N THR A 127 5.54 0.26 17.49
CA THR A 127 5.01 1.49 18.11
C THR A 127 3.54 1.69 17.74
N ALA A 128 3.20 1.55 16.45
CA ALA A 128 1.84 1.74 15.95
C ALA A 128 0.86 0.64 16.44
N SER A 129 1.33 -0.57 16.73
CA SER A 129 0.47 -1.64 17.27
C SER A 129 0.14 -1.47 18.75
N ASN A 130 0.91 -0.65 19.47
CA ASN A 130 0.78 -0.43 20.92
C ASN A 130 0.10 0.90 21.29
N SER A 131 -0.25 1.73 20.30
CA SER A 131 -0.92 3.03 20.47
C SER A 131 -2.44 2.90 20.40
#